data_AF-C4LKG1-F1
#
_entry.id   AF-C4LKG1-F1
#
_cell.length_a   1.000
_cell.length_b   1.000
_cell.length_c   1.000
_cell.angle_alpha   90.00
_cell.angle_beta   90.00
_cell.angle_gamma   90.00
#
_symmetry.space_group_name_H-M   'P 1'
#
loop_
_entity.id
_entity.type
_entity.pdbx_description
1 polymer ?
#
loop_
_entity_poly.entity_id
_entity_poly.type
_entity_poly.pdbx_seq_one_letter_code
_entity_poly.pdbx_strand_id
1 'polypeptide(L)'
;MDVYCTVSDVTDRLTMEPDRDDRRFIRAMIDEATVAIDAYMGGHVGDDVPSAVRVVCARVAARAVSRGLSTAPVGAESQSFTAGPFSATQNFGSNSNGGGVFLTAEDKRMLRSVGGGRRGAFTVSLY
;
A
#
# COMPACT_ATOMS: atom_id res chain seq x y z
N MET A 1 11.24 12.94 8.67
CA MET A 1 10.44 12.52 7.51
C MET A 1 9.03 12.43 8.02
N ASP A 2 8.14 13.29 7.53
CA ASP A 2 6.76 13.31 7.99
C ASP A 2 6.02 12.09 7.45
N VAL A 3 5.28 11.42 8.34
CA VAL A 3 4.54 10.20 8.01
C VAL A 3 3.06 10.51 7.94
N TYR A 4 2.35 9.92 6.97
CA TYR A 4 0.94 10.25 6.73
C TYR A 4 -0.05 9.55 7.66
N CYS A 5 0.42 8.58 8.45
CA CYS A 5 -0.40 7.81 9.36
C CYS A 5 0.36 7.43 10.63
N THR A 6 -0.36 7.20 11.72
CA THR A 6 0.21 6.82 13.01
C THR A 6 0.13 5.31 13.24
N VAL A 7 0.89 4.82 14.23
CA VAL A 7 0.79 3.43 14.69
C VAL A 7 -0.65 3.10 15.11
N SER A 8 -1.33 4.03 15.80
CA SER A 8 -2.73 3.85 16.23
C SER A 8 -3.69 3.67 15.05
N ASP A 9 -3.52 4.45 13.97
CA ASP A 9 -4.34 4.30 12.76
C ASP A 9 -4.20 2.90 12.12
N VAL A 10 -3.03 2.28 12.26
CA VAL A 10 -2.75 0.93 11.75
C VAL A 10 -3.32 -0.13 12.69
N THR A 11 -3.13 0.01 14.01
CA THR A 11 -3.61 -0.96 15.00
C THR A 11 -5.13 -1.02 15.06
N ASP A 12 -5.81 0.12 14.97
CA ASP A 12 -7.28 0.20 14.91
C ASP A 12 -7.85 -0.62 13.74
N ARG A 13 -7.11 -0.73 12.64
CA ARG A 13 -7.50 -1.52 11.47
C ARG A 13 -7.20 -3.00 11.61
N LEU A 14 -6.17 -3.35 12.37
CA LEU A 14 -5.77 -4.74 12.61
C LEU A 14 -6.57 -5.39 13.75
N THR A 15 -7.32 -4.61 14.54
CA THR A 15 -8.07 -5.09 15.70
C THR A 15 -7.18 -5.92 16.65
N MET A 16 -5.91 -5.53 16.77
CA MET A 16 -4.90 -6.19 17.61
C MET A 16 -4.18 -5.17 18.48
N GLU A 17 -3.77 -5.57 19.68
CA GLU A 17 -2.82 -4.81 20.49
C GLU A 17 -1.40 -5.24 20.11
N PRO A 18 -0.57 -4.36 19.53
CA PRO A 18 0.78 -4.73 19.12
C PRO A 18 1.71 -4.80 20.33
N ASP A 19 2.56 -5.82 20.37
CA ASP A 19 3.67 -5.87 21.31
C ASP A 19 4.80 -4.87 20.93
N ARG A 20 5.94 -4.90 21.63
CA ARG A 20 7.05 -3.98 21.38
C ARG A 20 7.70 -4.19 20.01
N ASP A 21 7.84 -5.43 19.58
CA ASP A 21 8.43 -5.80 18.31
C ASP A 21 7.46 -5.52 17.15
N ASP A 22 6.17 -5.79 17.34
CA ASP A 22 5.09 -5.41 16.43
C ASP A 22 5.07 -3.90 16.20
N ARG A 23 5.18 -3.09 17.26
CA ARG A 23 5.23 -1.62 17.13
C ARG A 23 6.42 -1.14 16.30
N ARG A 24 7.57 -1.81 16.42
CA ARG A 24 8.75 -1.49 15.60
C ARG A 24 8.50 -1.87 14.14
N PHE A 25 7.90 -3.02 13.90
CA PHE A 25 7.55 -3.48 12.56
C PHE A 25 6.50 -2.59 11.89
N ILE A 26 5.43 -2.21 12.61
CA ILE A 26 4.40 -1.28 12.13
C ILE A 26 5.01 0.05 11.72
N ARG A 27 5.96 0.59 12.50
CA ARG A 27 6.66 1.84 12.14
C ARG A 27 7.44 1.72 10.83
N ALA A 28 8.19 0.63 10.66
CA ALA A 28 8.92 0.38 9.41
C ALA A 28 7.96 0.32 8.20
N MET A 29 6.80 -0.32 8.36
CA MET A 29 5.79 -0.39 7.30
C MET A 29 5.11 0.96 7.01
N ILE A 30 4.95 1.83 8.01
CA ILE A 30 4.47 3.21 7.81
C ILE A 30 5.49 4.02 7.01
N ASP A 31 6.78 3.89 7.31
CA ASP A 31 7.84 4.58 6.59
C ASP A 31 7.88 4.13 5.11
N GLU A 32 7.85 2.82 4.86
CA GLU A 32 7.78 2.28 3.50
C GLU A 32 6.51 2.72 2.74
N ALA A 33 5.36 2.78 3.43
CA ALA A 33 4.11 3.25 2.84
C ALA A 33 4.17 4.73 2.46
N THR A 34 4.79 5.55 3.30
CA THR A 34 5.01 6.97 3.04
C THR A 34 5.85 7.14 1.78
N VAL A 35 6.98 6.41 1.67
CA VAL A 35 7.85 6.44 0.48
C VAL A 35 7.10 5.99 -0.78
N ALA A 36 6.29 4.93 -0.70
CA ALA A 36 5.52 4.45 -1.84
C ALA A 36 4.46 5.46 -2.31
N ILE A 37 3.80 6.15 -1.38
CA ILE A 37 2.83 7.20 -1.69
C ILE A 37 3.54 8.42 -2.30
N ASP A 38 4.66 8.87 -1.72
CA ASP A 38 5.45 9.99 -2.26
C ASP A 38 5.91 9.71 -3.69
N ALA A 39 6.40 8.50 -3.95
CA ALA A 39 6.79 8.07 -5.29
C ALA A 39 5.60 8.11 -6.28
N TYR A 40 4.39 7.74 -5.83
CA TYR A 40 3.19 7.77 -6.67
C TYR A 40 2.65 9.19 -6.89
N MET A 41 2.74 10.04 -5.88
CA MET A 41 2.37 11.46 -5.95
C MET A 41 3.37 12.28 -6.76
N GLY A 42 4.62 11.80 -6.87
CA GLY A 42 5.72 12.52 -7.52
C GLY A 42 6.37 13.56 -6.60
N GLY A 43 6.19 13.41 -5.28
CA GLY A 43 6.69 14.32 -4.26
C GLY A 43 5.97 14.14 -2.92
N HIS A 44 6.50 14.80 -1.88
CA HIS A 44 5.88 14.81 -0.57
C HIS A 44 4.63 15.71 -0.57
N VAL A 45 3.57 15.25 0.09
CA VAL A 45 2.35 16.03 0.33
C VAL A 45 2.67 17.02 1.45
N GLY A 46 2.38 18.31 1.24
CA GLY A 46 2.66 19.36 2.22
C GLY A 46 1.84 19.23 3.51
N ASP A 47 1.86 20.29 4.34
CA ASP A 47 1.30 20.27 5.71
C ASP A 47 -0.18 19.87 5.80
N ASP A 48 -1.00 20.18 4.79
CA ASP A 48 -2.41 19.75 4.73
C ASP A 48 -2.53 18.42 3.98
N VAL A 49 -2.29 17.32 4.70
CA VAL A 49 -2.37 15.97 4.14
C VAL A 49 -3.84 15.57 3.93
N PRO A 50 -4.30 15.35 2.68
CA PRO A 50 -5.68 14.96 2.43
C PRO A 50 -6.04 13.66 3.13
N SER A 51 -7.29 13.55 3.59
CA SER A 51 -7.81 12.36 4.27
C SER A 51 -7.60 11.08 3.46
N ALA A 52 -7.70 11.15 2.13
CA ALA A 52 -7.44 10.03 1.22
C ALA A 52 -6.01 9.49 1.36
N VAL A 53 -5.00 10.36 1.50
CA VAL A 53 -3.60 9.98 1.65
C VAL A 53 -3.37 9.27 2.98
N ARG A 54 -3.92 9.83 4.07
CA ARG A 54 -3.86 9.24 5.41
C ARG A 54 -4.49 7.84 5.45
N VAL A 55 -5.68 7.70 4.85
CA VAL A 55 -6.40 6.42 4.77
C VAL A 55 -5.63 5.39 3.97
N VAL A 56 -5.06 5.78 2.82
CA VAL A 56 -4.25 4.87 2.00
C VAL A 56 -2.98 4.46 2.73
N CYS A 57 -2.26 5.38 3.37
CA CYS A 57 -1.08 5.06 4.20
C CYS A 57 -1.41 3.99 5.24
N ALA A 58 -2.43 4.23 6.06
CA ALA A 58 -2.79 3.32 7.14
C ALA A 58 -3.26 1.95 6.61
N ARG A 59 -4.03 1.94 5.51
CA ARG A 59 -4.50 0.70 4.88
C ARG A 59 -3.35 -0.13 4.30
N VAL A 60 -2.40 0.53 3.64
CA VAL A 60 -1.27 -0.12 3.00
C VAL A 60 -0.30 -0.67 4.05
N ALA A 61 0.01 0.11 5.09
CA ALA A 61 0.80 -0.34 6.22
C ALA A 61 0.13 -1.52 6.95
N ALA A 62 -1.17 -1.43 7.26
CA ALA A 62 -1.91 -2.53 7.88
C ALA A 62 -1.89 -3.81 7.03
N ARG A 63 -2.01 -3.68 5.69
CA ARG A 63 -1.94 -4.81 4.77
C ARG A 63 -0.56 -5.47 4.79
N ALA A 64 0.51 -4.68 4.78
CA ALA A 64 1.88 -5.19 4.84
C ALA A 64 2.15 -5.89 6.17
N VAL A 65 1.72 -5.29 7.28
CA VAL A 65 1.81 -5.88 8.62
C VAL A 65 1.03 -7.19 8.72
N SER A 66 -0.22 -7.22 8.26
CA SER A 66 -1.05 -8.43 8.24
C SER A 66 -0.42 -9.55 7.42
N ARG A 67 0.25 -9.22 6.30
CA ARG A 67 0.98 -10.20 5.48
C ARG A 67 2.28 -10.67 6.12
N GLY A 68 3.06 -9.78 6.72
CA GLY A 68 4.30 -10.12 7.42
C GLY A 68 4.07 -10.98 8.66
N LEU A 69 2.93 -10.80 9.34
CA LEU A 69 2.47 -11.62 10.46
C LEU A 69 1.82 -12.94 10.00
N SER A 70 1.32 -13.00 8.77
CA SER A 70 0.73 -14.22 8.23
C SER A 70 1.82 -15.16 7.72
N THR A 71 1.83 -16.40 8.21
CA THR A 71 2.66 -17.52 7.74
C THR A 71 2.24 -18.04 6.35
N ALA A 72 1.86 -17.14 5.44
CA ALA A 72 1.61 -17.50 4.05
C ALA A 72 2.94 -17.95 3.40
N PRO A 73 2.97 -19.06 2.63
CA PRO A 73 4.20 -19.55 2.05
C PRO A 73 4.84 -18.50 1.14
N VAL A 74 6.06 -18.11 1.48
CA VAL A 74 6.93 -17.28 0.65
C VAL A 74 7.08 -17.91 -0.73
N GLY A 75 6.70 -17.18 -1.79
CA GLY A 75 6.85 -17.61 -3.18
C GLY A 75 5.56 -17.94 -3.93
N ALA A 76 4.38 -17.78 -3.32
CA ALA A 76 3.12 -17.83 -4.07
C ALA A 76 2.95 -16.55 -4.91
N GLU A 77 3.38 -16.59 -6.17
CA GLU A 77 3.21 -15.49 -7.14
C GLU A 77 1.80 -15.48 -7.75
N SER A 78 1.06 -16.59 -7.65
CA SER A 78 -0.33 -16.67 -8.09
C SER A 78 -1.10 -17.72 -7.29
N GLN A 79 -2.35 -17.42 -6.94
CA GLN A 79 -3.32 -18.43 -6.52
C GLN A 79 -4.39 -18.52 -7.61
N SER A 80 -4.43 -19.65 -8.29
CA SER A 80 -5.55 -20.03 -9.14
C SER A 80 -6.54 -20.82 -8.30
N PHE A 81 -7.74 -20.27 -8.13
CA PHE A 81 -8.87 -21.03 -7.59
C PHE A 81 -9.72 -21.51 -8.76
N THR A 82 -9.66 -22.81 -9.04
CA THR A 82 -10.47 -23.46 -10.07
C THR A 82 -11.60 -24.23 -9.40
N ALA A 83 -12.82 -23.72 -9.52
CA ALA A 83 -14.04 -24.38 -9.04
C ALA A 83 -14.93 -24.68 -10.25
N GLY A 84 -14.69 -25.83 -10.90
CA GLY A 84 -15.43 -26.25 -12.09
C GLY A 84 -15.24 -25.29 -13.28
N PRO A 85 -16.30 -24.85 -13.98
CA PRO A 85 -16.19 -23.97 -15.15
C PRO A 85 -15.77 -22.52 -14.81
N PHE A 86 -15.62 -22.20 -13.52
CA PHE A 86 -15.18 -20.88 -13.06
C PHE A 86 -13.72 -20.94 -12.63
N SER A 87 -12.87 -20.17 -13.32
CA SER A 87 -11.50 -19.92 -12.92
C SER A 87 -11.35 -18.48 -12.42
N ALA A 88 -10.79 -18.32 -11.22
CA ALA A 88 -10.35 -17.04 -10.71
C ALA A 88 -8.84 -17.08 -10.51
N THR A 89 -8.12 -16.28 -11.31
CA THR A 89 -6.66 -16.14 -11.17
C THR A 89 -6.36 -14.90 -10.33
N GLN A 90 -5.82 -15.10 -9.13
CA GLN A 90 -5.27 -14.02 -8.32
C GLN A 90 -3.76 -13.98 -8.55
N ASN A 91 -3.28 -12.93 -9.23
CA ASN A 91 -1.86 -12.71 -9.46
C ASN A 91 -1.28 -11.83 -8.35
N PHE A 92 -0.31 -12.34 -7.61
CA PHE A 92 0.43 -11.64 -6.58
C PHE A 92 1.78 -11.21 -7.18
N GLY A 93 1.86 -9.98 -7.73
CA GLY A 93 3.07 -9.49 -8.41
C GLY A 93 4.35 -9.62 -7.56
N SER A 94 5.52 -9.80 -8.18
CA SER A 94 6.79 -10.28 -7.59
C SER A 94 7.31 -9.62 -6.29
N ASN A 95 6.71 -8.52 -5.81
CA ASN A 95 7.01 -7.94 -4.49
C ASN A 95 6.04 -8.40 -3.38
N SER A 96 5.07 -9.26 -3.69
CA SER A 96 3.94 -9.61 -2.82
C SER A 96 4.30 -10.51 -1.63
N ASN A 97 5.48 -11.14 -1.65
CA ASN A 97 5.99 -12.05 -0.62
C ASN A 97 7.15 -11.47 0.20
N GLY A 98 7.65 -10.28 -0.15
CA GLY A 98 8.79 -9.66 0.54
C GLY A 98 8.44 -8.92 1.83
N GLY A 99 7.20 -9.04 2.33
CA GLY A 99 6.70 -8.25 3.47
C GLY A 99 6.58 -6.75 3.21
N GLY A 100 7.08 -6.26 2.07
CA GLY A 100 7.13 -4.84 1.75
C GLY A 100 5.79 -4.25 1.31
N VAL A 101 5.75 -2.93 1.32
CA VAL A 101 4.58 -2.13 0.99
C VAL A 101 4.32 -2.08 -0.52
N PHE A 102 3.06 -2.24 -0.94
CA PHE A 102 2.62 -1.99 -2.31
C PHE A 102 1.26 -1.28 -2.40
N LEU A 103 1.10 -0.44 -3.44
CA LEU A 103 -0.15 0.25 -3.74
C LEU A 103 -1.03 -0.56 -4.69
N THR A 104 -2.27 -0.84 -4.30
CA THR A 104 -3.26 -1.51 -5.17
C THR A 104 -3.87 -0.56 -6.19
N ALA A 105 -4.62 -1.11 -7.16
CA ALA A 105 -5.35 -0.31 -8.13
C ALA A 105 -6.37 0.63 -7.47
N GLU A 106 -7.00 0.21 -6.38
CA GLU A 106 -7.93 1.03 -5.59
C GLU A 106 -7.19 2.17 -4.88
N ASP A 107 -6.08 1.86 -4.20
CA ASP A 107 -5.25 2.87 -3.53
C ASP A 107 -4.82 3.95 -4.54
N LYS A 108 -4.35 3.54 -5.72
CA LYS A 108 -4.01 4.46 -6.82
C LYS A 108 -5.19 5.28 -7.34
N ARG A 109 -6.41 4.72 -7.37
CA ARG A 109 -7.63 5.49 -7.73
C ARG A 109 -7.94 6.55 -6.67
N MET A 110 -7.83 6.22 -5.38
CA MET A 110 -8.02 7.18 -4.29
C MET A 110 -6.96 8.28 -4.33
N LEU A 111 -5.69 7.93 -4.51
CA LEU A 111 -4.61 8.90 -4.63
C LEU A 111 -4.75 9.80 -5.89
N ARG A 112 -5.29 9.27 -6.99
CA ARG A 112 -5.62 10.08 -8.17
C ARG A 112 -6.67 11.16 -7.91
N SER A 113 -7.61 10.91 -6.99
CA SER A 113 -8.64 11.90 -6.66
C SER A 113 -8.06 13.17 -6.02
N VAL A 114 -6.89 13.06 -5.39
CA VAL A 114 -6.17 14.16 -4.74
C VAL A 114 -4.95 14.65 -5.53
N GLY A 115 -4.86 14.29 -6.81
CA GLY A 115 -3.82 14.78 -7.74
C GLY A 115 -2.67 13.81 -8.02
N GLY A 116 -2.63 12.63 -7.38
CA GLY A 116 -1.61 11.62 -7.63
C GLY A 116 -1.63 11.06 -9.05
N GLY A 117 -0.47 10.71 -9.60
CA GLY A 117 -0.38 10.09 -10.92
C GLY A 117 -0.72 11.00 -12.12
N ARG A 118 -0.96 12.30 -11.94
CA ARG A 118 -1.12 13.27 -13.03
C ARG A 118 0.24 13.79 -13.54
N ARG A 119 1.00 12.92 -14.21
CA ARG A 119 1.94 13.36 -15.26
C ARG A 119 1.35 12.93 -16.59
N GLY A 120 0.49 13.79 -17.15
CA GLY A 120 -0.01 13.62 -18.51
C GLY A 120 1.17 13.69 -19.46
N ALA A 121 1.51 12.57 -20.11
CA ALA A 121 2.30 12.61 -21.32
C ALA A 121 1.44 13.32 -22.37
N PHE A 122 1.78 14.57 -22.68
CA PHE A 122 1.25 15.25 -23.85
C PHE A 122 2.14 14.86 -25.03
N THR A 123 1.58 14.16 -26.01
CA THR A 123 2.23 14.01 -27.32
C THR A 123 2.21 15.38 -27.99
N VAL A 124 3.34 16.09 -27.99
CA VAL A 124 3.53 17.25 -28.86
C VAL A 124 3.78 16.71 -30.26
N SER A 125 2.78 16.82 -31.13
CA SER A 125 2.98 16.57 -32.56
C SER A 125 3.80 17.74 -33.11
N LEU A 126 5.11 17.51 -33.32
CA LEU A 126 5.91 18.41 -34.14
C LEU A 126 5.45 18.27 -35.59
N TYR A 127 4.77 19.31 -36.09
CA TYR A 127 4.60 19.57 -37.51
C TYR A 127 5.82 20.35 -38.03
#